data_AF-A0A5J9TL23-F1
#
_entry.id   AF-A0A5J9TL23-F1
#
_cell.length_a   1.000
_cell.length_b   1.000
_cell.length_c   1.000
_cell.angle_alpha   90.00
_cell.angle_beta   90.00
_cell.angle_gamma   90.00
#
_symmetry.space_group_name_H-M   'P 1'
#
loop_
_entity.id
_entity.type
_entity.pdbx_description
1 polymer ?
#
loop_
_entity_poly.entity_id
_entity_poly.type
_entity_poly.pdbx_seq_one_letter_code
_entity_poly.pdbx_strand_id
1 'polypeptide(L)'
;MNPAYAKGLQDACKDYLRDPTIAAFNDVMTPGKFDNMYFVNLQRGLGLLSTDQALWSDPTTRPFVQRYAANQTAFFADFAAAMAKLSVQGVKTGRDGEVRRRCDMYNGHPVVPGG
;
A
#
# COMPACT_ATOMS: atom_id res chain seq x y z
N MET A 1 8.45 -15.74 -6.91
CA MET A 1 8.35 -14.55 -7.79
C MET A 1 8.50 -14.99 -9.23
N ASN A 2 7.79 -14.36 -10.16
CA ASN A 2 7.92 -14.62 -11.59
C ASN A 2 9.37 -14.33 -12.05
N PRO A 3 10.05 -15.25 -12.77
CA PRO A 3 11.46 -15.07 -13.13
C PRO A 3 11.76 -13.86 -14.02
N ALA A 4 10.87 -13.53 -14.98
CA ALA A 4 11.06 -12.38 -15.87
C ALA A 4 10.92 -11.07 -15.09
N TYR A 5 9.94 -11.00 -14.19
CA TYR A 5 9.76 -9.86 -13.30
C TYR A 5 10.93 -9.69 -12.34
N ALA A 6 11.41 -10.79 -11.75
CA ALA A 6 12.58 -10.78 -10.88
C ALA A 6 13.82 -10.21 -11.59
N LYS A 7 14.06 -10.60 -12.85
CA LYS A 7 15.14 -10.03 -13.65
C LYS A 7 14.96 -8.53 -13.88
N GLY A 8 13.76 -8.08 -14.24
CA GLY A 8 13.46 -6.65 -14.40
C GLY A 8 13.70 -5.84 -13.11
N LEU A 9 13.35 -6.41 -11.95
CA LEU A 9 13.63 -5.78 -10.65
C LEU A 9 15.13 -5.76 -10.33
N GLN A 10 15.88 -6.82 -10.63
CA GLN A 10 17.34 -6.83 -10.46
C GLN A 10 18.01 -5.72 -11.29
N ASP A 11 17.57 -5.54 -12.53
CA ASP A 11 18.08 -4.48 -13.41
C ASP A 11 17.69 -3.08 -12.90
N ALA A 12 16.44 -2.90 -12.44
CA ALA A 12 15.95 -1.63 -11.89
C ALA A 12 16.66 -1.25 -10.58
N CYS A 13 16.98 -2.24 -9.75
CA CYS A 13 17.62 -2.04 -8.45
C CYS A 13 19.13 -2.14 -8.49
N LYS A 14 19.80 -2.22 -9.65
CA LYS A 14 21.24 -2.46 -9.75
C LYS A 14 22.12 -1.50 -8.94
N ASP A 15 21.67 -0.24 -8.78
CA ASP A 15 22.40 0.84 -8.11
C ASP A 15 21.82 1.21 -6.73
N TYR A 16 21.00 0.35 -6.12
CA TYR A 16 20.29 0.63 -4.85
C TYR A 16 21.19 1.02 -3.67
N LEU A 17 22.47 0.64 -3.70
CA LEU A 17 23.46 1.03 -2.68
C LEU A 17 23.99 2.45 -2.86
N ARG A 18 23.83 3.05 -4.04
CA ARG A 18 24.35 4.37 -4.40
C ARG A 18 23.23 5.40 -4.56
N ASP A 19 22.04 4.96 -4.92
CA ASP A 19 20.87 5.80 -5.13
C ASP A 19 19.71 5.35 -4.22
N PRO A 20 19.44 6.07 -3.11
CA PRO A 20 18.35 5.76 -2.20
C PRO A 20 16.98 6.15 -2.74
N THR A 21 16.90 6.79 -3.91
CA THR A 21 15.65 7.25 -4.52
C THR A 21 15.02 6.22 -5.47
N ILE A 22 15.73 5.12 -5.76
CA ILE A 22 15.22 4.04 -6.59
C ILE A 22 13.92 3.50 -6.00
N ALA A 23 12.88 3.48 -6.83
CA ALA A 23 11.58 2.94 -6.49
C ALA A 23 11.06 2.09 -7.64
N ALA A 24 10.23 1.10 -7.31
CA ALA A 24 9.47 0.31 -8.25
C ALA A 24 7.98 0.43 -7.94
N PHE A 25 7.14 0.29 -8.96
CA PHE A 25 5.70 0.32 -8.77
C PHE A 25 5.21 -0.97 -8.11
N ASN A 26 4.38 -0.84 -7.06
CA ASN A 26 3.71 -1.97 -6.42
C ASN A 26 2.76 -2.70 -7.37
N ASP A 27 2.22 -1.98 -8.38
CA ASP A 27 1.50 -2.54 -9.52
C ASP A 27 2.24 -2.19 -10.80
N VAL A 28 2.92 -3.19 -11.37
CA VAL A 28 3.70 -3.03 -12.61
C VAL A 28 2.82 -2.91 -13.87
N MET A 29 1.56 -3.33 -13.81
CA MET A 29 0.66 -3.34 -14.97
C MET A 29 -0.13 -2.03 -15.08
N THR A 30 -0.54 -1.46 -13.95
CA THR A 30 -1.39 -0.25 -13.89
C THR A 30 -0.94 0.73 -12.79
N PRO A 31 0.31 1.22 -12.82
CA PRO A 31 0.94 1.94 -11.70
C PRO A 31 0.25 3.23 -11.23
N GLY A 32 -0.58 3.84 -12.07
CA GLY A 32 -1.31 5.08 -11.76
C GLY A 32 -2.81 4.88 -11.52
N LYS A 33 -3.30 3.64 -11.47
CA LYS A 33 -4.73 3.36 -11.39
C LYS A 33 -5.05 2.52 -10.16
N PHE A 34 -6.09 2.94 -9.43
CA PHE A 34 -6.64 2.15 -8.34
C PHE A 34 -7.66 1.15 -8.92
N ASP A 35 -7.24 -0.10 -9.10
CA ASP A 35 -8.09 -1.17 -9.60
C ASP A 35 -7.67 -2.55 -9.04
N ASN A 36 -8.30 -3.63 -9.52
CA ASN A 36 -8.01 -4.97 -9.01
C ASN A 36 -6.81 -5.65 -9.69
N MET A 37 -6.09 -4.98 -10.59
CA MET A 37 -4.92 -5.55 -11.26
C MET A 37 -3.84 -5.94 -10.26
N TYR A 38 -3.76 -5.24 -9.12
CA TYR A 38 -2.98 -5.65 -7.97
C TYR A 38 -3.17 -7.14 -7.61
N PHE A 39 -4.42 -7.61 -7.46
CA PHE A 39 -4.71 -9.01 -7.12
C PHE A 39 -4.47 -9.96 -8.29
N VAL A 40 -4.73 -9.52 -9.53
CA VAL A 40 -4.41 -10.30 -10.75
C VAL A 40 -2.90 -10.55 -10.84
N ASN A 41 -2.09 -9.56 -10.50
CA ASN A 41 -0.62 -9.65 -10.50
C ASN A 41 -0.10 -10.67 -9.48
N LEU A 42 -0.71 -10.75 -8.30
CA LEU A 42 -0.30 -11.74 -7.28
C LEU A 42 -0.43 -13.19 -7.79
N GLN A 43 -1.48 -13.49 -8.56
CA GLN A 43 -1.67 -14.81 -9.17
C GLN A 43 -0.56 -15.16 -10.19
N ARG A 44 0.01 -14.14 -10.83
CA ARG A 44 1.07 -14.25 -11.84
C ARG A 44 2.47 -14.25 -11.24
N GLY A 45 2.59 -14.17 -9.91
CA GLY A 45 3.87 -14.06 -9.22
C GLY A 45 4.52 -12.68 -9.36
N LEU A 46 3.72 -11.64 -9.63
CA LEU A 46 4.16 -10.27 -9.89
C LEU A 46 3.98 -9.34 -8.68
N GLY A 47 3.82 -9.87 -7.46
CA GLY A 47 3.85 -9.06 -6.25
C GLY A 47 5.26 -8.52 -6.00
N LEU A 48 5.39 -7.21 -5.77
CA LEU A 48 6.69 -6.55 -5.52
C LEU A 48 7.25 -6.93 -4.15
N LEU A 49 6.43 -6.81 -3.10
CA LEU A 49 6.84 -7.12 -1.73
C LEU A 49 6.55 -8.58 -1.39
N SER A 50 7.34 -9.15 -0.49
CA SER A 50 7.12 -10.50 0.02
C SER A 50 5.77 -10.62 0.75
N THR A 51 5.35 -9.56 1.44
CA THR A 51 4.04 -9.47 2.11
C THR A 51 2.88 -9.54 1.12
N ASP A 52 3.03 -8.97 -0.06
CA ASP A 52 1.98 -8.97 -1.08
C ASP A 52 1.85 -10.37 -1.68
N GLN A 53 2.98 -10.98 -2.04
CA GLN A 53 2.99 -12.33 -2.61
C GLN A 53 2.58 -13.40 -1.57
N ALA A 54 2.74 -13.14 -0.28
CA ALA A 54 2.26 -13.98 0.79
C ALA A 54 0.72 -14.09 0.80
N LEU A 55 -0.01 -13.04 0.42
CA LEU A 55 -1.49 -13.10 0.33
C LEU A 55 -1.98 -14.18 -0.64
N TRP A 56 -1.25 -14.41 -1.74
CA TRP A 56 -1.55 -15.49 -2.66
C TRP A 56 -1.02 -16.84 -2.16
N SER A 57 0.13 -16.84 -1.51
CA SER A 57 0.83 -18.07 -1.12
C SER A 57 0.18 -18.73 0.10
N ASP A 58 -0.37 -17.95 1.02
CA ASP A 58 -1.07 -18.44 2.21
C ASP A 58 -2.49 -18.97 1.85
N PRO A 59 -2.82 -20.23 2.20
CA PRO A 59 -4.14 -20.82 1.91
C PRO A 59 -5.32 -20.06 2.53
N THR A 60 -5.13 -19.35 3.63
CA THR A 60 -6.19 -18.62 4.35
C THR A 60 -6.56 -17.32 3.64
N THR A 61 -5.61 -16.67 2.96
CA THR A 61 -5.83 -15.41 2.23
C THR A 61 -6.04 -15.61 0.74
N ARG A 62 -5.57 -16.73 0.16
CA ARG A 62 -5.70 -17.04 -1.28
C ARG A 62 -7.13 -16.92 -1.82
N PRO A 63 -8.20 -17.38 -1.13
CA PRO A 63 -9.57 -17.23 -1.63
C PRO A 63 -9.99 -15.77 -1.83
N PHE A 64 -9.51 -14.85 -0.98
CA PHE A 64 -9.78 -13.41 -1.13
C PHE A 64 -9.04 -12.83 -2.34
N VAL A 65 -7.78 -13.21 -2.55
CA VAL A 65 -7.03 -12.82 -3.75
C VAL A 65 -7.73 -13.29 -5.02
N GLN A 66 -8.22 -14.54 -5.04
CA GLN A 66 -9.02 -15.07 -6.16
C GLN A 66 -10.29 -14.26 -6.41
N ARG A 67 -11.04 -13.99 -5.35
CA ARG A 67 -12.28 -13.19 -5.41
C ARG A 67 -12.03 -11.80 -5.98
N TYR A 68 -11.02 -11.09 -5.47
CA TYR A 68 -10.73 -9.72 -5.88
C TYR A 68 -10.14 -9.63 -7.29
N ALA A 69 -9.28 -10.58 -7.67
CA ALA A 69 -8.77 -10.67 -9.04
C ALA A 69 -9.89 -10.93 -10.07
N ALA A 70 -10.90 -11.72 -9.72
CA ALA A 70 -12.03 -12.02 -10.61
C ALA A 70 -13.12 -10.94 -10.63
N ASN A 71 -13.24 -10.14 -9.56
CA ASN A 71 -14.34 -9.19 -9.39
C ASN A 71 -13.88 -7.89 -8.71
N GLN A 72 -13.65 -6.85 -9.53
CA GLN A 72 -13.27 -5.52 -9.06
C GLN A 72 -14.33 -4.86 -8.19
N THR A 73 -15.62 -5.06 -8.49
CA THR A 73 -16.71 -4.50 -7.68
C THR A 73 -16.68 -5.05 -6.26
N ALA A 74 -16.41 -6.35 -6.10
CA ALA A 74 -16.24 -6.96 -4.79
C ALA A 74 -15.02 -6.42 -4.05
N PHE A 75 -13.90 -6.21 -4.75
CA PHE A 75 -12.72 -5.55 -4.18
C PHE A 75 -13.05 -4.14 -3.66
N PHE A 76 -13.67 -3.30 -4.49
CA PHE A 76 -13.97 -1.92 -4.10
C PHE A 76 -14.95 -1.84 -2.93
N ALA A 77 -15.96 -2.72 -2.89
CA ALA A 77 -16.91 -2.79 -1.78
C ALA A 77 -16.20 -3.14 -0.45
N ASP A 78 -15.38 -4.18 -0.45
CA ASP A 78 -14.67 -4.62 0.75
C ASP A 78 -13.56 -3.63 1.15
N PHE A 79 -12.89 -3.01 0.17
CA PHE A 79 -11.89 -1.96 0.42
C PHE A 79 -12.52 -0.75 1.12
N ALA A 80 -13.67 -0.26 0.64
CA ALA A 80 -14.38 0.85 1.27
C ALA A 80 -14.78 0.53 2.71
N ALA A 81 -15.33 -0.67 2.95
CA ALA A 81 -15.69 -1.13 4.29
C ALA A 81 -14.46 -1.26 5.23
N ALA A 82 -13.35 -1.81 4.72
CA ALA A 82 -12.11 -1.96 5.48
C ALA A 82 -11.51 -0.60 5.86
N MET A 83 -11.47 0.35 4.92
CA MET A 83 -10.95 1.70 5.17
C MET A 83 -11.84 2.48 6.15
N ALA A 84 -13.16 2.33 6.09
CA ALA A 84 -14.08 2.92 7.08
C ALA A 84 -13.90 2.33 8.49
N LYS A 85 -13.62 1.02 8.58
CA LYS A 85 -13.31 0.38 9.86
C LYS A 85 -11.96 0.84 10.41
N LEU A 86 -10.95 0.98 9.55
CA LEU A 86 -9.62 1.46 9.94
C LEU A 86 -9.66 2.93 10.39
N SER A 87 -10.46 3.78 9.76
CA SER A 87 -10.48 5.23 10.02
C SER A 87 -10.95 5.60 11.42
N VAL A 88 -11.66 4.70 12.13
CA VAL A 88 -12.15 4.90 13.50
C VAL A 88 -11.29 4.21 14.55
N GLN A 89 -10.22 3.52 14.16
CA GLN A 89 -9.37 2.80 15.09
C GLN A 89 -8.52 3.77 15.93
N GLY A 90 -8.73 3.78 17.25
CA GLY A 90 -7.91 4.57 18.18
C GLY A 90 -8.05 6.09 18.04
N VAL A 91 -9.16 6.57 17.45
CA VAL A 91 -9.39 8.00 17.25
C VAL A 91 -9.60 8.74 18.56
N LYS A 92 -9.08 9.97 18.63
CA LYS A 92 -9.34 10.91 19.72
C LYS A 92 -10.69 11.58 19.50
N THR A 93 -11.56 11.58 20.50
CA THR A 93 -12.89 12.19 20.43
C THR A 93 -13.10 13.18 21.57
N GLY A 94 -14.12 14.04 21.47
CA GLY A 94 -14.43 15.02 22.51
C GLY A 94 -13.25 15.95 22.82
N ARG A 95 -12.74 15.88 24.05
CA ARG A 95 -11.62 16.71 24.54
C ARG A 95 -10.27 15.96 24.55
N ASP A 96 -10.21 14.74 24.02
CA ASP A 96 -9.01 13.87 24.08
C ASP A 96 -7.95 14.22 23.02
N GLY A 97 -8.03 15.42 22.43
CA GLY A 97 -7.14 15.91 21.39
C GLY A 97 -7.32 17.39 21.12
N GLU A 98 -6.82 17.84 19.97
CA GLU A 98 -6.93 19.21 19.52
C GLU A 98 -7.20 19.27 18.01
N VAL A 99 -7.84 20.35 17.56
CA VAL A 99 -7.84 20.70 16.13
C VAL A 99 -6.58 21.54 15.89
N ARG A 100 -5.60 20.97 15.20
CA ARG A 100 -4.32 21.62 14.94
C ARG A 100 -4.48 22.77 13.96
N ARG A 101 -3.81 23.90 14.23
CA ARG A 101 -3.72 25.03 13.28
C ARG A 101 -2.76 24.75 12.12
N ARG A 102 -1.73 23.94 12.38
CA ARG A 102 -0.87 23.35 11.36
C ARG A 102 -0.66 21.87 11.67
N CYS A 103 -0.74 21.01 10.65
CA CYS A 103 -0.68 19.56 10.87
C CYS A 103 0.68 19.07 11.39
N ASP A 104 1.74 19.83 11.13
CA ASP A 104 3.15 19.54 11.42
C ASP A 104 3.59 19.91 12.84
N MET A 105 2.73 20.54 13.65
CA MET A 105 3.06 20.91 15.03
C MET A 105 1.85 20.85 15.97
N TYR A 106 2.11 20.73 17.28
CA TYR A 106 1.08 20.88 18.31
C TYR A 106 0.72 22.36 18.51
N ASN A 107 -0.53 22.65 18.88
CA ASN A 107 -0.85 24.01 19.27
C ASN A 107 -0.10 24.38 20.56
N GLY A 108 0.39 25.61 20.65
CA GLY A 108 1.17 26.08 21.80
C GLY A 108 2.65 25.69 21.77
N HIS A 109 3.12 24.93 20.78
CA HIS A 109 4.55 24.73 20.58
C HIS A 109 5.21 26.09 20.23
N PRO A 110 6.28 26.49 20.93
CA PRO A 110 6.98 27.75 20.62
C PRO A 110 7.44 27.75 19.16
N VAL A 111 7.05 28.78 18.41
CA VAL A 111 7.60 29.00 17.07
C VAL A 111 9.02 29.51 17.25
N VAL A 112 10.01 28.70 16.89
CA VAL A 112 11.38 29.18 16.77
C VAL A 112 11.44 30.04 15.51
N PRO A 113 11.78 31.34 15.59
CA PRO A 113 11.90 32.16 14.40
C PRO A 113 13.07 31.66 13.54
N GLY A 114 12.80 31.17 12.32
CA GLY A 114 13.83 30.84 11.33
C GLY A 114 13.97 29.37 10.89
N GLY A 115 12.99 28.52 11.17
CA GLY A 115 12.90 27.14 10.63
C GLY A 115 11.90 27.01 9.50
#